data_AF-A0AAV6BS48-F1
#
_entry.id   AF-A0AAV6BS48-F1
#
_cell.length_a   1.000
_cell.length_b   1.000
_cell.length_c   1.000
_cell.angle_alpha   90.00
_cell.angle_beta   90.00
_cell.angle_gamma   90.00
#
_symmetry.space_group_name_H-M   'P 1'
#
loop_
_entity.id
_entity.type
_entity.pdbx_description
1 polymer ?
#
loop_
_entity_poly.entity_id
_entity_poly.type
_entity_poly.pdbx_seq_one_letter_code
_entity_poly.pdbx_strand_id
1 'polypeptide(L)'
;MSRLGTAAWSSAAIDVDVMAMRRAAVWALLVSKLTAGWGLGWDIRWHILIGRDSFWIPPHLLTYTSVTVAVLVAFGVVAVETWVARAGRPPADTVRVAGLLGTPGFHLVWLGMALILLAAPIDDLWHRLFGIDVTLWSPPHLLGLAGAQVSTLALLIVALEVWPAGSRARLAALLVAGTFLFGTFAIVADPAGRVAFLHGGVWFFTWPVLMAIFTAFSLTLTARLVGWRFAPVVVIALSLLVQVSTWAVSDLGFALAKPTSVIEQVLAADDGTSPIAVAHEMARRNRGTPGRSLTARLLPLAPAIVLALVDVRRRWAPASLAMSAMLFAVASYSMVRAPAFAHVVPGITAFAAGFILTVAGGLAGAWVAVRTFSSRRR
;
A
#
# COMPACT_ATOMS: atom_id res chain seq x y z
N MET A 1 -16.59 -28.71 -56.16
CA MET A 1 -16.36 -28.47 -54.72
C MET A 1 -14.87 -28.26 -54.50
N SER A 2 -14.42 -27.00 -54.55
CA SER A 2 -13.02 -26.61 -54.34
C SER A 2 -12.66 -26.70 -52.85
N ARG A 3 -11.62 -27.48 -52.53
CA ARG A 3 -11.03 -27.49 -51.19
C ARG A 3 -10.47 -26.10 -50.90
N LEU A 4 -11.05 -25.43 -49.90
CA LEU A 4 -10.51 -24.19 -49.35
C LEU A 4 -9.10 -24.49 -48.84
N GLY A 5 -8.12 -23.81 -49.43
CA GLY A 5 -6.73 -23.88 -49.02
C GLY A 5 -6.61 -23.50 -47.55
N THR A 6 -5.97 -24.38 -46.77
CA THR A 6 -5.45 -24.04 -45.46
C THR A 6 -4.44 -22.92 -45.66
N ALA A 7 -4.84 -21.68 -45.36
CA ALA A 7 -3.91 -20.58 -45.24
C ALA A 7 -2.90 -20.97 -44.16
N ALA A 8 -1.70 -21.38 -44.58
CA ALA A 8 -0.57 -21.55 -43.71
C ALA A 8 -0.23 -20.15 -43.19
N TRP A 9 -0.77 -19.80 -42.02
CA TRP A 9 -0.22 -18.73 -41.23
C TRP A 9 1.21 -19.17 -40.90
N SER A 10 2.17 -18.65 -41.65
CA SER A 10 3.58 -18.76 -41.28
C SER A 10 3.68 -18.18 -39.87
N SER A 11 3.83 -19.06 -38.88
CA SER A 11 4.18 -18.67 -37.53
C SER A 11 5.58 -18.09 -37.62
N ALA A 12 5.69 -16.81 -37.98
CA ALA A 12 6.88 -16.04 -37.68
C ALA A 12 7.01 -16.18 -36.17
N ALA A 13 7.96 -17.02 -35.74
CA ALA A 13 8.22 -17.23 -34.34
C ALA A 13 8.58 -15.85 -33.79
N ILE A 14 7.65 -15.24 -33.05
CA ILE A 14 7.93 -14.00 -32.37
C ILE A 14 8.98 -14.39 -31.33
N ASP A 15 10.23 -14.02 -31.58
CA ASP A 15 11.31 -14.21 -30.63
C ASP A 15 11.12 -13.20 -29.50
N VAL A 16 10.32 -13.60 -28.51
CA VAL A 16 10.05 -12.77 -27.34
C VAL A 16 11.20 -12.97 -26.35
N ASP A 17 11.95 -11.90 -26.08
CA ASP A 17 12.84 -11.87 -24.92
C ASP A 17 11.99 -11.83 -23.64
N VAL A 18 11.68 -13.03 -23.11
CA VAL A 18 10.89 -13.22 -21.90
C VAL A 18 11.51 -12.50 -20.71
N MET A 19 12.84 -12.45 -20.61
CA MET A 19 13.50 -11.79 -19.50
C MET A 19 13.38 -10.27 -19.59
N ALA A 20 13.55 -9.68 -20.78
CA ALA A 20 13.31 -8.26 -20.99
C ALA A 20 11.84 -7.88 -20.72
N MET A 21 10.90 -8.71 -21.19
CA MET A 21 9.46 -8.53 -20.93
C MET A 21 9.16 -8.52 -19.43
N ARG A 22 9.64 -9.52 -18.67
CA ARG A 22 9.46 -9.60 -17.21
C ARG A 22 10.01 -8.36 -16.51
N ARG A 23 11.19 -7.88 -16.91
CA ARG A 23 11.82 -6.67 -16.34
C ARG A 23 11.01 -5.41 -16.65
N ALA A 24 10.52 -5.27 -17.87
CA ALA A 24 9.66 -4.15 -18.26
C ALA A 24 8.34 -4.18 -17.47
N ALA A 25 7.75 -5.37 -17.28
CA ALA A 25 6.54 -5.55 -16.52
C ALA A 25 6.68 -5.11 -15.05
N VAL A 26 7.81 -5.39 -14.40
CA VAL A 26 8.06 -4.89 -13.03
C VAL A 26 7.96 -3.36 -12.98
N TRP A 27 8.62 -2.66 -13.89
CA TRP A 27 8.57 -1.19 -13.91
C TRP A 27 7.17 -0.66 -14.24
N ALA A 28 6.48 -1.26 -15.21
CA ALA A 28 5.11 -0.89 -15.55
C ALA A 28 4.15 -1.08 -14.37
N LEU A 29 4.30 -2.17 -13.61
CA LEU A 29 3.51 -2.43 -12.40
C LEU A 29 3.83 -1.45 -11.26
N LEU A 30 5.10 -1.07 -11.08
CA LEU A 30 5.49 -0.05 -10.09
C LEU A 30 4.97 1.34 -10.46
N VAL A 31 4.98 1.72 -11.74
CA VAL A 31 4.36 2.96 -12.23
C VAL A 31 2.85 2.92 -12.03
N SER A 32 2.21 1.80 -12.34
CA SER A 32 0.77 1.62 -12.14
C SER A 32 0.38 1.73 -10.66
N LYS A 33 1.23 1.25 -9.74
CA LYS A 33 1.04 1.46 -8.29
C LYS A 33 1.18 2.92 -7.89
N LEU A 34 2.12 3.67 -8.49
CA LEU A 34 2.25 5.10 -8.24
C LEU A 34 0.99 5.86 -8.66
N THR A 35 0.52 5.65 -9.89
CA THR A 35 -0.64 6.36 -10.43
C THR A 35 -1.94 5.93 -9.76
N ALA A 36 -2.08 4.65 -9.39
CA ALA A 36 -3.20 4.20 -8.57
C ALA A 36 -3.16 4.84 -7.17
N GLY A 37 -1.97 4.99 -6.58
CA GLY A 37 -1.80 5.68 -5.29
C GLY A 37 -2.12 7.17 -5.37
N TRP A 38 -1.86 7.83 -6.51
CA TRP A 38 -2.35 9.19 -6.76
C TRP A 38 -3.86 9.24 -6.85
N GLY A 39 -4.47 8.33 -7.61
CA GLY A 39 -5.92 8.18 -7.72
C GLY A 39 -6.57 8.01 -6.34
N LEU A 40 -6.15 7.00 -5.58
CA LEU A 40 -6.66 6.73 -4.22
C LEU A 40 -6.47 7.90 -3.25
N GLY A 41 -5.31 8.56 -3.26
CA GLY A 41 -5.10 9.70 -2.36
C GLY A 41 -5.89 10.94 -2.76
N TRP A 42 -6.12 11.15 -4.06
CA TRP A 42 -7.04 12.18 -4.53
C TRP A 42 -8.48 11.82 -4.17
N ASP A 43 -8.85 10.56 -4.30
CA ASP A 43 -10.16 10.02 -3.96
C ASP A 43 -10.53 10.27 -2.50
N ILE A 44 -9.67 9.86 -1.57
CA ILE A 44 -9.83 10.13 -0.13
C ILE A 44 -10.08 11.62 0.13
N ARG A 45 -9.34 12.50 -0.56
CA ARG A 45 -9.53 13.95 -0.43
C ARG A 45 -10.83 14.44 -1.07
N TRP A 46 -11.26 13.83 -2.17
CA TRP A 46 -12.51 14.15 -2.84
C TRP A 46 -13.68 13.91 -1.91
N HIS A 47 -13.77 12.72 -1.33
CA HIS A 47 -14.85 12.37 -0.39
C HIS A 47 -14.85 13.29 0.82
N ILE A 48 -13.69 13.54 1.42
CA ILE A 48 -13.61 14.39 2.61
C ILE A 48 -13.90 15.87 2.30
N LEU A 49 -13.57 16.41 1.12
CA LEU A 49 -13.72 17.85 0.84
C LEU A 49 -14.99 18.20 0.06
N ILE A 50 -15.56 17.26 -0.70
CA ILE A 50 -16.67 17.51 -1.64
C ILE A 50 -17.97 16.81 -1.20
N GLY A 51 -17.91 15.62 -0.62
CA GLY A 51 -19.09 14.91 -0.08
C GLY A 51 -20.04 14.33 -1.14
N ARG A 52 -19.60 14.14 -2.39
CA ARG A 52 -20.38 13.47 -3.44
C ARG A 52 -19.58 12.34 -4.05
N ASP A 53 -20.18 11.16 -4.09
CA ASP A 53 -19.66 10.03 -4.84
C ASP A 53 -20.50 9.78 -6.10
N SER A 54 -19.80 9.63 -7.22
CA SER A 54 -20.31 9.04 -8.44
C SER A 54 -19.24 8.07 -8.90
N PHE A 55 -19.65 6.91 -9.40
CA PHE A 55 -18.73 5.89 -9.92
C PHE A 55 -17.68 6.45 -10.90
N TRP A 56 -17.98 7.54 -11.63
CA TRP A 56 -17.13 8.09 -12.68
C TRP A 56 -16.36 9.37 -12.30
N ILE A 57 -16.18 9.67 -11.01
CA ILE A 57 -15.39 10.85 -10.62
C ILE A 57 -13.95 10.76 -11.13
N PRO A 58 -13.28 11.89 -11.43
CA PRO A 58 -11.90 11.90 -11.92
C PRO A 58 -10.88 11.07 -11.12
N PRO A 59 -10.86 11.06 -9.77
CA PRO A 59 -9.95 10.18 -9.02
C PRO A 59 -10.22 8.68 -9.26
N HIS A 60 -11.50 8.27 -9.37
CA HIS A 60 -11.85 6.89 -9.73
C HIS A 60 -11.30 6.51 -11.11
N LEU A 61 -11.48 7.38 -12.11
CA LEU A 61 -10.97 7.12 -13.46
C LEU A 61 -9.45 6.89 -13.48
N LEU A 62 -8.69 7.67 -12.71
CA LEU A 62 -7.25 7.49 -12.58
C LEU A 62 -6.91 6.15 -11.91
N THR A 63 -7.62 5.80 -10.83
CA THR A 63 -7.45 4.52 -10.14
C THR A 63 -7.79 3.35 -11.06
N TYR A 64 -8.96 3.36 -11.70
CA TYR A 64 -9.42 2.29 -12.58
C TYR A 64 -8.47 2.08 -13.75
N THR A 65 -8.05 3.16 -14.42
CA THR A 65 -7.10 3.08 -15.54
C THR A 65 -5.78 2.45 -15.08
N SER A 66 -5.26 2.88 -13.92
CA SER A 66 -4.02 2.35 -13.36
C SER A 66 -4.13 0.87 -13.00
N VAL A 67 -5.23 0.46 -12.38
CA VAL A 67 -5.50 -0.94 -12.04
C VAL A 67 -5.67 -1.78 -13.31
N THR A 68 -6.43 -1.31 -14.30
CA THR A 68 -6.61 -2.01 -15.59
C THR A 68 -5.27 -2.24 -16.28
N VAL A 69 -4.39 -1.23 -16.33
CA VAL A 69 -3.04 -1.40 -16.88
C VAL A 69 -2.26 -2.45 -16.10
N ALA A 70 -2.29 -2.41 -14.76
CA ALA A 70 -1.62 -3.40 -13.93
C ALA A 70 -2.12 -4.83 -14.17
N VAL A 71 -3.43 -5.01 -14.32
CA VAL A 71 -4.05 -6.31 -14.65
C VAL A 71 -3.59 -6.81 -16.02
N LEU A 72 -3.64 -5.95 -17.04
CA LEU A 72 -3.22 -6.31 -18.40
C LEU A 72 -1.74 -6.68 -18.45
N VAL A 73 -0.88 -5.95 -17.74
CA VAL A 73 0.55 -6.28 -17.64
C VAL A 73 0.78 -7.60 -16.90
N ALA A 74 0.15 -7.78 -15.73
CA ALA A 74 0.32 -9.00 -14.94
C ALA A 74 -0.18 -10.25 -15.67
N PHE A 75 -1.37 -10.18 -16.27
CA PHE A 75 -1.93 -11.28 -17.05
C PHE A 75 -1.17 -11.49 -18.35
N GLY A 76 -0.80 -10.40 -19.04
CA GLY A 76 -0.08 -10.44 -20.31
C GLY A 76 1.24 -11.22 -20.22
N VAL A 77 2.02 -11.01 -19.15
CA VAL A 77 3.25 -11.77 -18.91
C VAL A 77 2.98 -13.27 -18.82
N VAL A 78 2.02 -13.68 -17.98
CA VAL A 78 1.67 -15.09 -17.77
C VAL A 78 1.09 -15.70 -19.06
N ALA A 79 0.27 -14.95 -19.81
CA ALA A 79 -0.30 -15.40 -21.07
C ALA A 79 0.76 -15.60 -22.15
N VAL A 80 1.69 -14.65 -22.31
CA VAL A 80 2.80 -14.73 -23.27
C VAL A 80 3.74 -15.88 -22.91
N GLU A 81 4.12 -16.03 -21.64
CA GLU A 81 4.95 -17.17 -21.21
C GLU A 81 4.27 -18.51 -21.46
N THR A 82 2.97 -18.61 -21.22
CA THR A 82 2.19 -19.80 -21.54
C THR A 82 2.19 -20.09 -23.04
N TRP A 83 2.08 -19.07 -23.89
CA TRP A 83 2.09 -19.22 -25.34
C TRP A 83 3.47 -19.63 -25.87
N VAL A 84 4.54 -18.95 -25.45
CA VAL A 84 5.93 -19.30 -25.81
C VAL A 84 6.25 -20.72 -25.39
N ALA A 85 5.85 -21.13 -24.19
CA ALA A 85 6.05 -22.48 -23.69
C ALA A 85 5.19 -23.55 -24.36
N ARG A 86 4.14 -23.20 -25.12
CA ARG A 86 3.42 -24.13 -25.98
C ARG A 86 4.13 -24.33 -27.33
N ALA A 87 4.86 -23.32 -27.78
CA ALA A 87 5.64 -23.35 -29.03
C ALA A 87 7.03 -23.98 -28.86
N GLY A 88 7.48 -24.19 -27.63
CA GLY A 88 8.80 -24.75 -27.31
C GLY A 88 8.85 -25.34 -25.90
N ARG A 89 10.06 -25.42 -25.32
CA ARG A 89 10.23 -25.90 -23.94
C ARG A 89 10.02 -24.74 -22.95
N PRO A 90 9.21 -24.90 -21.88
CA PRO A 90 9.05 -23.85 -20.87
C PRO A 90 10.37 -23.49 -20.18
N PRO A 91 10.58 -22.22 -19.80
CA PRO A 91 11.72 -21.84 -18.96
C PRO A 91 11.72 -22.62 -17.64
N ALA A 92 12.90 -23.03 -17.17
CA ALA A 92 13.06 -23.91 -16.00
C ALA A 92 12.58 -23.28 -14.67
N ASP A 93 12.42 -21.96 -14.63
CA ASP A 93 11.97 -21.20 -13.46
C ASP A 93 10.45 -20.96 -13.42
N THR A 94 9.70 -21.56 -14.34
CA THR A 94 8.23 -21.44 -14.41
C THR A 94 7.51 -22.57 -13.71
N VAL A 95 6.36 -22.24 -13.14
CA VAL A 95 5.42 -23.19 -12.54
C VAL A 95 4.06 -23.11 -13.24
N ARG A 96 3.34 -24.23 -13.28
CA ARG A 96 1.99 -24.28 -13.86
C ARG A 96 0.94 -24.11 -12.77
N VAL A 97 0.09 -23.11 -12.90
CA VAL A 97 -1.06 -22.86 -12.00
C VAL A 97 -2.29 -22.63 -12.87
N ALA A 98 -3.37 -23.37 -12.61
CA ALA A 98 -4.63 -23.30 -13.37
C ALA A 98 -4.44 -23.38 -14.91
N GLY A 99 -3.47 -24.18 -15.37
CA GLY A 99 -3.16 -24.34 -16.80
C GLY A 99 -2.23 -23.28 -17.39
N LEU A 100 -1.95 -22.18 -16.68
CA LEU A 100 -1.06 -21.10 -17.09
C LEU A 100 0.36 -21.29 -16.54
N LEU A 101 1.37 -20.91 -17.33
CA LEU A 101 2.78 -20.91 -16.96
C LEU A 101 3.27 -19.51 -16.65
N GLY A 102 4.11 -19.40 -15.64
CA GLY A 102 4.71 -18.14 -15.18
C GLY A 102 5.66 -18.40 -14.01
N THR A 103 6.47 -17.41 -13.64
CA THR A 103 7.23 -17.52 -12.38
C THR A 103 6.28 -17.52 -11.17
N PRO A 104 6.69 -18.09 -10.02
CA PRO A 104 5.91 -17.99 -8.79
C PRO A 104 5.56 -16.54 -8.44
N GLY A 105 6.51 -15.61 -8.63
CA GLY A 105 6.28 -14.18 -8.45
C GLY A 105 5.14 -13.64 -9.31
N PHE A 106 5.11 -13.90 -10.63
CA PHE A 106 4.05 -13.39 -11.50
C PHE A 106 2.68 -14.00 -11.23
N HIS A 107 2.60 -15.28 -10.84
CA HIS A 107 1.33 -15.86 -10.36
C HIS A 107 0.80 -15.16 -9.11
N LEU A 108 1.69 -14.81 -8.17
CA LEU A 108 1.31 -14.03 -6.99
C LEU A 108 0.92 -12.58 -7.32
N VAL A 109 1.56 -11.95 -8.31
CA VAL A 109 1.13 -10.63 -8.81
C VAL A 109 -0.30 -10.75 -9.33
N TRP A 110 -0.60 -11.77 -10.14
CA TRP A 110 -1.93 -11.99 -10.69
C TRP A 110 -2.98 -12.25 -9.59
N LEU A 111 -2.64 -13.06 -8.58
CA LEU A 111 -3.51 -13.25 -7.41
C LEU A 111 -3.83 -11.93 -6.72
N GLY A 112 -2.83 -11.07 -6.49
CA GLY A 112 -3.04 -9.75 -5.91
C GLY A 112 -3.94 -8.86 -6.78
N MET A 113 -3.78 -8.91 -8.11
CA MET A 113 -4.64 -8.17 -9.04
C MET A 113 -6.07 -8.71 -9.09
N ALA A 114 -6.26 -10.02 -9.02
CA ALA A 114 -7.58 -10.64 -8.98
C ALA A 114 -8.37 -10.21 -7.73
N LEU A 115 -7.71 -10.09 -6.57
CA LEU A 115 -8.32 -9.57 -5.35
C LEU A 115 -8.76 -8.11 -5.50
N ILE A 116 -7.95 -7.26 -6.15
CA ILE A 116 -8.32 -5.85 -6.42
C ILE A 116 -9.49 -5.78 -7.39
N LEU A 117 -9.49 -6.58 -8.47
CA LEU A 117 -10.59 -6.63 -9.43
C LEU A 117 -11.90 -7.06 -8.77
N LEU A 118 -11.84 -8.02 -7.85
CA LEU A 118 -13.00 -8.49 -7.11
C LEU A 118 -13.50 -7.45 -6.11
N ALA A 119 -12.61 -6.63 -5.55
CA ALA A 119 -12.98 -5.59 -4.60
C ALA A 119 -13.92 -4.54 -5.22
N ALA A 120 -13.69 -4.12 -6.47
CA ALA A 120 -14.47 -3.05 -7.11
C ALA A 120 -15.99 -3.32 -7.22
N PRO A 121 -16.48 -4.45 -7.75
CA PRO A 121 -17.92 -4.73 -7.78
C PRO A 121 -18.50 -4.99 -6.39
N ILE A 122 -17.71 -5.53 -5.45
CA ILE A 122 -18.15 -5.71 -4.06
C ILE A 122 -18.30 -4.33 -3.39
N ASP A 123 -17.43 -3.38 -3.71
CA ASP A 123 -17.47 -2.01 -3.22
C ASP A 123 -18.72 -1.27 -3.72
N ASP A 124 -19.04 -1.35 -5.01
CA ASP A 124 -20.28 -0.78 -5.56
C ASP A 124 -21.53 -1.37 -4.89
N LEU A 125 -21.56 -2.70 -4.71
CA LEU A 125 -22.64 -3.35 -3.97
C LEU A 125 -22.71 -2.86 -2.51
N TRP A 126 -21.55 -2.74 -1.86
CA TRP A 126 -21.47 -2.27 -0.47
C TRP A 126 -22.00 -0.84 -0.33
N HIS A 127 -21.66 0.05 -1.25
CA HIS A 127 -22.18 1.42 -1.27
C HIS A 127 -23.69 1.47 -1.48
N ARG A 128 -24.25 0.60 -2.32
CA ARG A 128 -25.72 0.48 -2.49
C ARG A 128 -26.44 -0.01 -1.23
N LEU A 129 -25.79 -0.85 -0.43
CA LEU A 129 -26.39 -1.47 0.75
C LEU A 129 -26.23 -0.64 2.02
N PHE A 130 -25.05 -0.02 2.22
CA PHE A 130 -24.66 0.62 3.47
C PHE A 130 -24.44 2.13 3.35
N GLY A 131 -24.56 2.68 2.15
CA GLY A 131 -24.33 4.09 1.86
C GLY A 131 -22.93 4.37 1.31
N ILE A 132 -22.83 5.56 0.72
CA ILE A 132 -21.61 6.13 0.16
C ILE A 132 -20.66 6.52 1.32
N ASP A 133 -19.35 6.36 1.13
CA ASP A 133 -18.29 6.79 2.07
C ASP A 133 -18.20 5.97 3.37
N VAL A 134 -18.40 4.66 3.22
CA VAL A 134 -18.03 3.71 4.27
C VAL A 134 -16.53 3.81 4.57
N THR A 135 -16.18 3.66 5.85
CA THR A 135 -14.79 3.71 6.33
C THR A 135 -13.82 2.94 5.43
N LEU A 136 -12.56 3.40 5.35
CA LEU A 136 -11.48 2.67 4.66
C LEU A 136 -11.28 1.23 5.18
N TRP A 137 -11.81 0.92 6.36
CA TRP A 137 -11.86 -0.43 6.92
C TRP A 137 -13.12 -1.23 6.56
N SER A 138 -13.90 -0.79 5.56
CA SER A 138 -14.99 -1.61 5.02
C SER A 138 -14.40 -2.90 4.41
N PRO A 139 -15.17 -4.01 4.39
CA PRO A 139 -14.72 -5.25 3.78
C PRO A 139 -14.18 -5.11 2.34
N PRO A 140 -14.83 -4.39 1.39
CA PRO A 140 -14.29 -4.23 0.04
C PRO A 140 -12.97 -3.46 0.00
N HIS A 141 -12.84 -2.36 0.75
CA HIS A 141 -11.60 -1.60 0.84
C HIS A 141 -10.45 -2.45 1.38
N LEU A 142 -10.69 -3.23 2.43
CA LEU A 142 -9.70 -4.14 2.99
C LEU A 142 -9.31 -5.26 2.01
N LEU A 143 -10.25 -5.76 1.21
CA LEU A 143 -9.95 -6.74 0.15
C LEU A 143 -9.04 -6.14 -0.94
N GLY A 144 -9.36 -4.92 -1.41
CA GLY A 144 -8.54 -4.20 -2.38
C GLY A 144 -7.13 -3.90 -1.85
N LEU A 145 -7.03 -3.41 -0.62
CA LEU A 145 -5.75 -3.14 0.05
C LEU A 145 -4.95 -4.44 0.30
N ALA A 146 -5.61 -5.54 0.63
CA ALA A 146 -4.96 -6.85 0.73
C ALA A 146 -4.40 -7.30 -0.63
N GLY A 147 -5.16 -7.17 -1.72
CA GLY A 147 -4.67 -7.42 -3.08
C GLY A 147 -3.48 -6.53 -3.46
N ALA A 148 -3.51 -5.25 -3.06
CA ALA A 148 -2.39 -4.34 -3.22
C ALA A 148 -1.14 -4.80 -2.46
N GLN A 149 -1.29 -5.37 -1.25
CA GLN A 149 -0.16 -5.93 -0.49
C GLN A 149 0.37 -7.23 -1.06
N VAL A 150 -0.52 -8.16 -1.45
CA VAL A 150 -0.12 -9.43 -2.09
C VAL A 150 0.68 -9.13 -3.35
N SER A 151 0.20 -8.23 -4.21
CA SER A 151 0.92 -7.85 -5.43
C SER A 151 2.23 -7.12 -5.16
N THR A 152 2.34 -6.31 -4.10
CA THR A 152 3.61 -5.65 -3.74
C THR A 152 4.64 -6.65 -3.21
N LEU A 153 4.23 -7.58 -2.35
CA LEU A 153 5.08 -8.68 -1.89
C LEU A 153 5.53 -9.55 -3.07
N ALA A 154 4.63 -9.81 -4.02
CA ALA A 154 4.96 -10.52 -5.24
C ALA A 154 5.98 -9.76 -6.11
N LEU A 155 5.87 -8.43 -6.24
CA LEU A 155 6.87 -7.62 -6.95
C LEU A 155 8.25 -7.65 -6.29
N LEU A 156 8.30 -7.71 -4.95
CA LEU A 156 9.57 -7.95 -4.26
C LEU A 156 10.16 -9.29 -4.68
N ILE A 157 9.34 -10.35 -4.80
CA ILE A 157 9.77 -11.67 -5.27
C ILE A 157 10.25 -11.62 -6.72
N VAL A 158 9.46 -11.04 -7.63
CA VAL A 158 9.80 -10.95 -9.05
C VAL A 158 11.11 -10.18 -9.25
N ALA A 159 11.36 -9.11 -8.49
CA ALA A 159 12.63 -8.38 -8.56
C ALA A 159 13.86 -9.26 -8.20
N LEU A 160 13.69 -10.28 -7.35
CA LEU A 160 14.73 -11.26 -7.03
C LEU A 160 14.89 -12.32 -8.13
N GLU A 161 13.81 -12.64 -8.85
CA GLU A 161 13.77 -13.62 -9.94
C GLU A 161 14.41 -13.07 -11.23
N VAL A 162 14.14 -11.79 -11.57
CA VAL A 162 14.47 -11.23 -12.90
C VAL A 162 15.82 -10.51 -12.96
N TRP A 163 16.43 -10.21 -11.80
CA TRP A 163 17.72 -9.54 -11.72
C TRP A 163 18.70 -10.24 -10.76
N PRO A 164 19.99 -10.32 -11.15
CA PRO A 164 21.03 -10.90 -10.30
C PRO A 164 21.27 -10.06 -9.04
N ALA A 165 21.84 -10.69 -8.02
CA ALA A 165 22.28 -10.00 -6.81
C ALA A 165 23.31 -8.91 -7.17
N GLY A 166 23.24 -7.75 -6.50
CA GLY A 166 24.11 -6.60 -6.79
C GLY A 166 23.66 -5.71 -7.96
N SER A 167 22.64 -6.11 -8.74
CA SER A 167 22.07 -5.26 -9.79
C SER A 167 21.50 -3.96 -9.22
N ARG A 168 21.86 -2.82 -9.84
CA ARG A 168 21.27 -1.50 -9.52
C ARG A 168 19.76 -1.48 -9.79
N ALA A 169 19.30 -2.14 -10.85
CA ALA A 169 17.88 -2.24 -11.18
C ALA A 169 17.12 -3.04 -10.11
N ARG A 170 17.71 -4.13 -9.60
CA ARG A 170 17.15 -4.89 -8.48
C ARG A 170 17.05 -4.04 -7.22
N LEU A 171 18.12 -3.33 -6.88
CA LEU A 171 18.14 -2.41 -5.73
C LEU A 171 17.00 -1.39 -5.83
N ALA A 172 16.88 -0.72 -6.97
CA ALA A 172 15.85 0.28 -7.20
C ALA A 172 14.44 -0.34 -7.13
N ALA A 173 14.18 -1.46 -7.81
CA ALA A 173 12.90 -2.14 -7.78
C ALA A 173 12.50 -2.57 -6.35
N LEU A 174 13.44 -3.10 -5.56
CA LEU A 174 13.19 -3.49 -4.17
C LEU A 174 12.91 -2.29 -3.26
N LEU A 175 13.62 -1.17 -3.43
CA LEU A 175 13.38 0.04 -2.65
C LEU A 175 12.03 0.68 -2.99
N VAL A 176 11.68 0.75 -4.28
CA VAL A 176 10.39 1.28 -4.74
C VAL A 176 9.23 0.36 -4.31
N ALA A 177 9.35 -0.95 -4.47
CA ALA A 177 8.35 -1.90 -3.97
C ALA A 177 8.24 -1.86 -2.43
N GLY A 178 9.35 -1.74 -1.71
CA GLY A 178 9.36 -1.55 -0.25
C GLY A 178 8.67 -0.24 0.18
N THR A 179 8.78 0.81 -0.64
CA THR A 179 8.06 2.08 -0.46
C THR A 179 6.55 1.88 -0.58
N PHE A 180 6.08 1.15 -1.59
CA PHE A 180 4.65 0.85 -1.71
C PHE A 180 4.14 -0.11 -0.64
N LEU A 181 4.97 -1.05 -0.17
CA LEU A 181 4.62 -1.97 0.91
C LEU A 181 4.33 -1.18 2.20
N PHE A 182 5.26 -0.30 2.58
CA PHE A 182 5.09 0.60 3.71
C PHE A 182 3.91 1.56 3.50
N GLY A 183 3.84 2.21 2.32
CA GLY A 183 2.81 3.20 2.01
C GLY A 183 1.40 2.64 2.10
N THR A 184 1.17 1.43 1.59
CA THR A 184 -0.15 0.77 1.66
C THR A 184 -0.53 0.45 3.09
N PHE A 185 0.41 0.00 3.93
CA PHE A 185 0.14 -0.19 5.36
C PHE A 185 -0.11 1.12 6.11
N ALA A 186 0.60 2.20 5.76
CA ALA A 186 0.37 3.51 6.35
C ALA A 186 -1.06 4.00 6.05
N ILE A 187 -1.55 3.75 4.82
CA ILE A 187 -2.94 4.00 4.43
C ILE A 187 -3.91 3.17 5.29
N VAL A 188 -3.64 1.87 5.47
CA VAL A 188 -4.45 0.99 6.34
C VAL A 188 -4.48 1.48 7.79
N ALA A 189 -3.38 2.05 8.31
CA ALA A 189 -3.31 2.53 9.69
C ALA A 189 -3.99 3.90 9.91
N ASP A 190 -4.15 4.71 8.86
CA ASP A 190 -4.64 6.10 8.95
C ASP A 190 -5.99 6.25 9.70
N PRO A 191 -7.02 5.40 9.45
CA PRO A 191 -8.29 5.47 10.17
C PRO A 191 -8.18 5.23 11.68
N ALA A 192 -7.07 4.70 12.19
CA ALA A 192 -6.87 4.50 13.63
C ALA A 192 -6.82 5.82 14.42
N GLY A 193 -6.56 6.96 13.77
CA GLY A 193 -6.71 8.27 14.40
C GLY A 193 -8.16 8.56 14.83
N ARG A 194 -9.15 8.11 14.04
CA ARG A 194 -10.58 8.22 14.38
C ARG A 194 -10.93 7.35 15.58
N VAL A 195 -10.38 6.14 15.65
CA VAL A 195 -10.57 5.24 16.79
C VAL A 195 -10.09 5.91 18.08
N ALA A 196 -8.91 6.54 18.04
CA ALA A 196 -8.39 7.29 19.17
C ALA A 196 -9.32 8.46 19.57
N PHE A 197 -9.81 9.22 18.59
CA PHE A 197 -10.68 10.37 18.80
C PHE A 197 -12.02 10.00 19.45
N LEU A 198 -12.63 8.90 19.01
CA LEU A 198 -13.96 8.47 19.45
C LEU A 198 -13.95 7.72 20.79
N HIS A 199 -12.91 6.92 21.06
CA HIS A 199 -12.93 5.97 22.17
C HIS A 199 -11.94 6.27 23.30
N GLY A 200 -10.85 6.99 23.03
CA GLY A 200 -9.81 7.26 24.03
C GLY A 200 -9.23 6.01 24.69
N GLY A 201 -8.84 6.10 25.96
CA GLY A 201 -8.37 4.95 26.74
C GLY A 201 -7.23 4.18 26.04
N VAL A 202 -7.32 2.84 26.00
CA VAL A 202 -6.33 2.01 25.30
C VAL A 202 -6.42 2.15 23.76
N TRP A 203 -7.62 2.44 23.24
CA TRP A 203 -7.89 2.64 21.81
C TRP A 203 -7.20 3.89 21.25
N PHE A 204 -6.82 4.82 22.12
CA PHE A 204 -5.95 5.95 21.77
C PHE A 204 -4.65 5.49 21.09
N PHE A 205 -4.15 4.31 21.44
CA PHE A 205 -2.89 3.79 20.95
C PHE A 205 -3.03 2.85 19.74
N THR A 206 -4.23 2.74 19.13
CA THR A 206 -4.41 1.88 17.95
C THR A 206 -3.49 2.27 16.79
N TRP A 207 -3.32 3.57 16.52
CA TRP A 207 -2.41 4.04 15.46
C TRP A 207 -0.94 3.65 15.72
N PRO A 208 -0.31 3.97 16.88
CA PRO A 208 1.06 3.56 17.13
C PRO A 208 1.25 2.05 17.15
N VAL A 209 0.27 1.27 17.64
CA VAL A 209 0.32 -0.20 17.61
C VAL A 209 0.36 -0.73 16.16
N LEU A 210 -0.57 -0.30 15.31
CA LEU A 210 -0.61 -0.71 13.90
C LEU A 210 0.66 -0.27 13.16
N MET A 211 1.08 0.99 13.36
CA MET A 211 2.28 1.51 12.74
C MET A 211 3.54 0.80 13.20
N ALA A 212 3.62 0.33 14.45
CA ALA A 212 4.76 -0.47 14.92
C ALA A 212 4.84 -1.80 14.17
N ILE A 213 3.72 -2.52 14.05
CA ILE A 213 3.64 -3.79 13.31
C ILE A 213 4.09 -3.58 11.86
N PHE A 214 3.47 -2.60 11.19
CA PHE A 214 3.65 -2.38 9.77
C PHE A 214 5.02 -1.80 9.40
N THR A 215 5.52 -0.86 10.21
CA THR A 215 6.86 -0.27 10.02
C THR A 215 7.93 -1.32 10.27
N ALA A 216 7.81 -2.09 11.37
CA ALA A 216 8.73 -3.18 11.67
C ALA A 216 8.77 -4.20 10.53
N PHE A 217 7.61 -4.68 10.08
CA PHE A 217 7.53 -5.66 9.00
C PHE A 217 8.14 -5.14 7.69
N SER A 218 7.64 -4.01 7.20
CA SER A 218 7.97 -3.51 5.86
C SER A 218 9.43 -3.08 5.74
N LEU A 219 9.92 -2.33 6.74
CA LEU A 219 11.28 -1.79 6.70
C LEU A 219 12.32 -2.87 6.99
N THR A 220 12.03 -3.82 7.89
CA THR A 220 12.92 -4.96 8.15
C THR A 220 13.02 -5.86 6.92
N LEU A 221 11.88 -6.22 6.32
CA LEU A 221 11.86 -7.08 5.13
C LEU A 221 12.67 -6.44 4.00
N THR A 222 12.40 -5.16 3.70
CA THR A 222 13.10 -4.43 2.63
C THR A 222 14.59 -4.31 2.91
N ALA A 223 15.00 -3.94 4.13
CA ALA A 223 16.42 -3.82 4.49
C ALA A 223 17.18 -5.14 4.35
N ARG A 224 16.54 -6.27 4.66
CA ARG A 224 17.14 -7.61 4.50
C ARG A 224 17.23 -8.05 3.05
N LEU A 225 16.18 -7.81 2.25
CA LEU A 225 16.14 -8.13 0.82
C LEU A 225 17.18 -7.32 0.02
N VAL A 226 17.28 -6.03 0.32
CA VAL A 226 18.25 -5.13 -0.30
C VAL A 226 19.67 -5.38 0.21
N GLY A 227 19.81 -5.80 1.48
CA GLY A 227 21.11 -5.98 2.09
C GLY A 227 21.81 -4.66 2.42
N TRP A 228 21.07 -3.57 2.65
CA TRP A 228 21.63 -2.24 2.97
C TRP A 228 21.02 -1.66 4.26
N ARG A 229 21.88 -1.21 5.19
CA ARG A 229 21.43 -0.73 6.52
C ARG A 229 20.56 0.52 6.47
N PHE A 230 20.76 1.39 5.48
CA PHE A 230 20.02 2.65 5.36
C PHE A 230 18.77 2.53 4.47
N ALA A 231 18.45 1.33 3.96
CA ALA A 231 17.22 1.10 3.21
C ALA A 231 15.94 1.56 3.95
N PRO A 232 15.77 1.38 5.27
CA PRO A 232 14.61 1.91 6.00
C PRO A 232 14.42 3.43 5.83
N VAL A 233 15.51 4.20 5.91
CA VAL A 233 15.48 5.66 5.78
C VAL A 233 15.10 6.07 4.36
N VAL A 234 15.69 5.40 3.36
CA VAL A 234 15.36 5.67 1.95
C VAL A 234 13.92 5.32 1.63
N VAL A 235 13.40 4.21 2.13
CA VAL A 235 11.99 3.82 1.95
C VAL A 235 11.05 4.88 2.53
N ILE A 236 11.33 5.40 3.73
CA ILE A 236 10.52 6.49 4.31
C ILE A 236 10.66 7.79 3.50
N ALA A 237 11.87 8.15 3.07
CA ALA A 237 12.07 9.35 2.24
C ALA A 237 11.33 9.27 0.90
N LEU A 238 11.37 8.12 0.23
CA LEU A 238 10.59 7.88 -0.99
C LEU A 238 9.09 7.87 -0.71
N SER A 239 8.65 7.32 0.42
CA SER A 239 7.23 7.34 0.81
C SER A 239 6.74 8.78 1.05
N LEU A 240 7.55 9.64 1.65
CA LEU A 240 7.25 11.07 1.77
C LEU A 240 7.13 11.74 0.40
N LEU A 241 8.05 11.44 -0.52
CA LEU A 241 8.00 11.97 -1.89
C LEU A 241 6.73 11.53 -2.62
N VAL A 242 6.36 10.25 -2.52
CA VAL A 242 5.11 9.72 -3.08
C VAL A 242 3.91 10.49 -2.52
N GLN A 243 3.86 10.72 -1.21
CA GLN A 243 2.74 11.43 -0.59
C GLN A 243 2.66 12.90 -1.00
N VAL A 244 3.79 13.60 -1.08
CA VAL A 244 3.84 14.98 -1.59
C VAL A 244 3.37 15.02 -3.05
N SER A 245 3.77 14.05 -3.87
CA SER A 245 3.31 13.94 -5.26
C SER A 245 1.80 13.66 -5.34
N THR A 246 1.26 12.82 -4.47
CA THR A 246 -0.19 12.58 -4.36
C THR A 246 -0.95 13.85 -4.04
N TRP A 247 -0.46 14.68 -3.12
CA TRP A 247 -1.09 15.97 -2.83
C TRP A 247 -1.04 16.91 -4.02
N ALA A 248 0.11 17.00 -4.71
CA ALA A 248 0.25 17.83 -5.89
C ALA A 248 -0.71 17.42 -7.02
N VAL A 249 -0.82 16.11 -7.29
CA VAL A 249 -1.75 15.58 -8.30
C VAL A 249 -3.20 15.84 -7.91
N SER A 250 -3.54 15.65 -6.64
CA SER A 250 -4.90 15.95 -6.15
C SER A 250 -5.22 17.44 -6.21
N ASP A 251 -4.29 18.33 -5.88
CA ASP A 251 -4.47 19.78 -5.94
C ASP A 251 -4.66 20.24 -7.40
N LEU A 252 -3.84 19.72 -8.32
CA LEU A 252 -4.02 19.94 -9.76
C LEU A 252 -5.38 19.40 -10.24
N GLY A 253 -5.75 18.20 -9.80
CA GLY A 253 -7.02 17.57 -10.13
C GLY A 253 -8.23 18.43 -9.72
N PHE A 254 -8.22 18.99 -8.50
CA PHE A 254 -9.26 19.92 -8.06
C PHE A 254 -9.28 21.22 -8.87
N ALA A 255 -8.11 21.78 -9.17
CA ALA A 255 -7.99 23.01 -9.97
C ALA A 255 -8.55 22.86 -11.39
N LEU A 256 -8.40 21.66 -11.98
CA LEU A 256 -8.91 21.33 -13.31
C LEU A 256 -10.41 20.96 -13.28
N ALA A 257 -10.82 20.10 -12.34
CA ALA A 257 -12.18 19.57 -12.31
C ALA A 257 -13.21 20.57 -11.75
N LYS A 258 -12.79 21.49 -10.87
CA LYS A 258 -13.64 22.49 -10.20
C LYS A 258 -14.99 21.92 -9.71
N PRO A 259 -14.98 20.85 -8.89
CA PRO A 259 -16.22 20.22 -8.44
C PRO A 259 -17.02 21.15 -7.53
N THR A 260 -18.35 21.07 -7.61
CA THR A 260 -19.25 21.70 -6.66
C THR A 260 -19.26 20.89 -5.37
N SER A 261 -18.87 21.50 -4.25
CA SER A 261 -18.91 20.86 -2.94
C SER A 261 -20.32 20.84 -2.36
N VAL A 262 -20.71 19.71 -1.79
CA VAL A 262 -21.92 19.51 -0.99
C VAL A 262 -21.57 19.11 0.45
N ILE A 263 -20.30 19.26 0.84
CA ILE A 263 -19.78 18.75 2.11
C ILE A 263 -20.52 19.33 3.31
N GLU A 264 -20.95 20.60 3.25
CA GLU A 264 -21.72 21.24 4.31
C GLU A 264 -23.08 20.56 4.52
N GLN A 265 -23.74 20.13 3.43
CA GLN A 265 -25.01 19.40 3.51
C GLN A 265 -24.80 17.99 4.09
N VAL A 266 -23.72 17.31 3.68
CA VAL A 266 -23.34 16.00 4.23
C VAL A 266 -23.09 16.11 5.72
N LEU A 267 -22.30 17.09 6.16
CA LEU A 267 -21.99 17.29 7.58
C LEU A 267 -23.22 17.70 8.39
N ALA A 268 -24.13 18.49 7.83
CA ALA A 268 -25.36 18.92 8.51
C ALA A 268 -26.37 17.76 8.68
N ALA A 269 -26.35 16.76 7.79
CA ALA A 269 -27.20 15.58 7.88
C ALA A 269 -26.59 14.44 8.71
N ASP A 270 -25.32 14.55 9.11
CA ASP A 270 -24.57 13.53 9.83
C ASP A 270 -24.81 13.58 11.34
N ASP A 271 -24.73 12.43 12.02
CA ASP A 271 -24.84 12.35 13.49
C ASP A 271 -23.53 12.66 14.23
N GLY A 272 -22.48 13.04 13.48
CA GLY A 272 -21.16 13.37 14.00
C GLY A 272 -20.23 12.17 14.15
N THR A 273 -20.67 10.96 13.80
CA THR A 273 -19.90 9.72 14.02
C THR A 273 -19.29 9.15 12.75
N SER A 274 -19.70 9.61 11.57
CA SER A 274 -19.17 9.11 10.30
C SER A 274 -17.67 9.41 10.14
N PRO A 275 -16.96 8.65 9.28
CA PRO A 275 -15.56 8.93 8.98
C PRO A 275 -15.31 10.38 8.55
N ILE A 276 -16.20 10.95 7.73
CA ILE A 276 -16.09 12.30 7.21
C ILE A 276 -16.30 13.32 8.33
N ALA A 277 -17.38 13.19 9.11
CA ALA A 277 -17.67 14.12 10.20
C ALA A 277 -16.55 14.16 11.23
N VAL A 278 -16.02 12.99 11.63
CA VAL A 278 -14.90 12.93 12.57
C VAL A 278 -13.63 13.54 11.98
N ALA A 279 -13.33 13.31 10.69
CA ALA A 279 -12.16 13.91 10.05
C ALA A 279 -12.24 15.45 10.01
N HIS A 280 -13.43 16.01 9.72
CA HIS A 280 -13.67 17.46 9.78
C HIS A 280 -13.57 18.01 11.18
N GLU A 281 -14.15 17.34 12.17
CA GLU A 281 -14.10 17.77 13.56
C GLU A 281 -12.66 17.77 14.10
N MET A 282 -11.89 16.71 13.80
CA MET A 282 -10.47 16.64 14.14
C MET A 282 -9.67 17.76 13.48
N ALA A 283 -9.92 18.04 12.20
CA ALA A 283 -9.24 19.11 11.47
C ALA A 283 -9.59 20.50 12.04
N ARG A 284 -10.87 20.75 12.34
CA ARG A 284 -11.36 21.98 12.96
C ARG A 284 -10.68 22.25 14.30
N ARG A 285 -10.62 21.24 15.19
CA ARG A 285 -9.93 21.36 16.49
C ARG A 285 -8.44 21.64 16.32
N ASN A 286 -7.80 20.98 15.36
CA ASN A 286 -6.38 21.17 15.07
C ASN A 286 -6.08 22.44 14.25
N ARG A 287 -7.10 23.23 13.85
CA ARG A 287 -6.96 24.38 12.94
C ARG A 287 -6.24 24.02 11.63
N GLY A 288 -6.54 22.84 11.09
CA GLY A 288 -5.92 22.31 9.88
C GLY A 288 -6.94 21.97 8.79
N THR A 289 -6.44 21.46 7.66
CA THR A 289 -7.26 20.93 6.58
C THR A 289 -7.35 19.41 6.69
N PRO A 290 -8.55 18.80 6.59
CA PRO A 290 -8.68 17.36 6.53
C PRO A 290 -7.81 16.74 5.43
N GLY A 291 -7.19 15.59 5.72
CA GLY A 291 -6.37 14.85 4.75
C GLY A 291 -5.00 15.46 4.40
N ARG A 292 -4.55 16.55 5.07
CA ARG A 292 -3.26 17.22 4.79
C ARG A 292 -2.25 17.22 5.94
N SER A 293 -2.36 16.31 6.91
CA SER A 293 -1.45 16.28 8.07
C SER A 293 -0.02 15.90 7.67
N LEU A 294 0.89 16.87 7.63
CA LEU A 294 2.32 16.61 7.42
C LEU A 294 2.98 15.91 8.62
N THR A 295 2.55 16.26 9.84
CA THR A 295 3.08 15.68 11.08
C THR A 295 2.99 14.16 11.06
N ALA A 296 1.80 13.62 10.78
CA ALA A 296 1.60 12.17 10.73
C ALA A 296 2.50 11.47 9.70
N ARG A 297 2.83 12.15 8.60
CA ARG A 297 3.68 11.59 7.54
C ARG A 297 5.16 11.61 7.90
N LEU A 298 5.61 12.55 8.73
CA LEU A 298 6.99 12.65 9.20
C LEU A 298 7.31 11.72 10.39
N LEU A 299 6.32 11.34 11.20
CA LEU A 299 6.51 10.48 12.38
C LEU A 299 7.33 9.20 12.12
N PRO A 300 7.19 8.48 11.00
CA PRO A 300 7.96 7.26 10.73
C PRO A 300 9.47 7.48 10.47
N LEU A 301 9.93 8.73 10.29
CA LEU A 301 11.33 9.02 9.97
C LEU A 301 12.28 8.66 11.12
N ALA A 302 11.97 9.09 12.35
CA ALA A 302 12.81 8.78 13.51
C ALA A 302 12.89 7.26 13.79
N PRO A 303 11.78 6.50 13.81
CA PRO A 303 11.80 5.04 13.86
C PRO A 303 12.66 4.38 12.77
N ALA A 304 12.61 4.88 11.52
CA ALA A 304 13.43 4.35 10.43
C ALA A 304 14.94 4.62 10.62
N ILE A 305 15.30 5.79 11.16
CA ILE A 305 16.68 6.11 11.55
C ILE A 305 17.16 5.13 12.63
N VAL A 306 16.34 4.85 13.65
CA VAL A 306 16.66 3.87 14.70
C VAL A 306 16.94 2.48 14.11
N LEU A 307 16.10 1.99 13.18
CA LEU A 307 16.34 0.71 12.50
C LEU A 307 17.67 0.68 11.73
N ALA A 308 18.05 1.79 11.11
CA ALA A 308 19.30 1.90 10.37
C ALA A 308 20.53 1.95 11.29
N LEU A 309 20.45 2.70 12.40
CA LEU A 309 21.53 2.84 13.37
C LEU A 309 21.83 1.54 14.13
N VAL A 310 20.78 0.81 14.54
CA VAL A 310 20.94 -0.49 15.24
C VAL A 310 21.24 -1.64 14.25
N ASP A 311 21.08 -1.39 12.95
CA ASP A 311 21.17 -2.37 11.86
C ASP A 311 20.22 -3.57 12.05
N VAL A 312 18.94 -3.33 11.76
CA VAL A 312 17.86 -4.32 11.84
C VAL A 312 18.13 -5.61 11.05
N ARG A 313 19.03 -5.59 10.06
CA ARG A 313 19.41 -6.79 9.28
C ARG A 313 20.18 -7.79 10.14
N ARG A 314 20.95 -7.32 11.11
CA ARG A 314 21.78 -8.14 12.00
C ARG A 314 21.16 -8.31 13.37
N ARG A 315 20.55 -7.24 13.91
CA ARG A 315 20.03 -7.17 15.28
C ARG A 315 18.55 -6.83 15.29
N TRP A 316 17.73 -7.65 14.63
CA TRP A 316 16.32 -7.34 14.37
C TRP A 316 15.50 -7.09 15.65
N ALA A 317 15.71 -7.88 16.71
CA ALA A 317 14.95 -7.76 17.95
C ALA A 317 15.23 -6.45 18.70
N PRO A 318 16.49 -6.10 19.06
CA PRO A 318 16.76 -4.81 19.72
C PRO A 318 16.50 -3.60 18.80
N ALA A 319 16.71 -3.72 17.48
CA ALA A 319 16.35 -2.67 16.54
C ALA A 319 14.84 -2.41 16.54
N SER A 320 14.02 -3.47 16.52
CA SER A 320 12.56 -3.36 16.56
C SER A 320 12.07 -2.84 17.90
N LEU A 321 12.66 -3.27 19.01
CA LEU A 321 12.33 -2.75 20.35
C LEU A 321 12.57 -1.23 20.42
N ALA A 322 13.76 -0.78 20.02
CA ALA A 322 14.11 0.63 20.03
C ALA A 322 13.24 1.45 19.07
N MET A 323 12.95 0.91 17.89
CA MET A 323 12.07 1.53 16.89
C MET A 323 10.65 1.70 17.43
N SER A 324 10.06 0.65 18.03
CA SER A 324 8.73 0.71 18.61
C SER A 324 8.65 1.67 19.78
N ALA A 325 9.66 1.71 20.65
CA ALA A 325 9.72 2.66 21.76
C ALA A 325 9.80 4.11 21.25
N MET A 326 10.64 4.36 20.24
CA MET A 326 10.72 5.66 19.57
C MET A 326 9.39 6.05 18.93
N LEU A 327 8.78 5.15 18.15
CA LEU A 327 7.49 5.37 17.51
C LEU A 327 6.40 5.69 18.53
N PHE A 328 6.31 4.91 19.61
CA PHE A 328 5.35 5.16 20.68
C PHE A 328 5.54 6.54 21.31
N ALA A 329 6.79 6.92 21.61
CA ALA A 329 7.11 8.20 22.22
C ALA A 329 6.71 9.37 21.31
N VAL A 330 7.14 9.37 20.04
CA VAL A 330 6.84 10.48 19.11
C VAL A 330 5.36 10.54 18.75
N ALA A 331 4.71 9.38 18.54
CA ALA A 331 3.29 9.34 18.20
C ALA A 331 2.42 9.80 19.38
N SER A 332 2.69 9.27 20.58
CA SER A 332 1.93 9.66 21.77
C SER A 332 2.13 11.12 22.10
N TYR A 333 3.37 11.63 22.03
CA TYR A 333 3.63 13.06 22.20
C TYR A 333 2.84 13.91 21.19
N SER A 334 2.90 13.54 19.91
CA SER A 334 2.17 14.25 18.85
C SER A 334 0.66 14.23 19.06
N MET A 335 0.09 13.10 19.46
CA MET A 335 -1.35 12.94 19.65
C MET A 335 -1.83 13.66 20.90
N VAL A 336 -1.13 13.56 22.03
CA VAL A 336 -1.47 14.27 23.28
C VAL A 336 -1.41 15.79 23.09
N ARG A 337 -0.46 16.28 22.30
CA ARG A 337 -0.32 17.71 22.00
C ARG A 337 -1.35 18.24 20.99
N ALA A 338 -2.00 17.36 20.23
CA ALA A 338 -2.95 17.78 19.20
C ALA A 338 -4.30 18.14 19.85
N PRO A 339 -4.82 19.36 19.63
CA PRO A 339 -6.09 19.79 20.23
C PRO A 339 -7.28 18.87 19.95
N ALA A 340 -7.27 18.16 18.81
CA ALA A 340 -8.31 17.19 18.46
C ALA A 340 -8.49 16.09 19.52
N PHE A 341 -7.45 15.73 20.26
CA PHE A 341 -7.49 14.62 21.21
C PHE A 341 -7.52 15.06 22.68
N ALA A 342 -7.62 16.36 22.96
CA ALA A 342 -7.55 16.89 24.32
C ALA A 342 -8.62 16.30 25.26
N HIS A 343 -9.79 15.92 24.73
CA HIS A 343 -10.91 15.32 25.48
C HIS A 343 -10.74 13.82 25.77
N VAL A 344 -9.75 13.16 25.16
CA VAL A 344 -9.55 11.70 25.23
C VAL A 344 -8.12 11.31 25.62
N VAL A 345 -7.37 12.24 26.24
CA VAL A 345 -6.01 11.95 26.72
C VAL A 345 -6.04 10.79 27.72
N PRO A 346 -5.29 9.70 27.47
CA PRO A 346 -5.39 8.51 28.32
C PRO A 346 -4.75 8.69 29.70
N GLY A 347 -5.23 7.92 30.68
CA GLY A 347 -4.56 7.78 31.98
C GLY A 347 -3.32 6.87 31.92
N ILE A 348 -2.56 6.84 33.01
CA ILE A 348 -1.26 6.12 33.09
C ILE A 348 -1.34 4.62 32.77
N THR A 349 -2.45 3.97 33.16
CA THR A 349 -2.67 2.53 32.90
C THR A 349 -2.83 2.25 31.40
N ALA A 350 -3.60 3.09 30.71
CA ALA A 350 -3.77 3.00 29.26
C ALA A 350 -2.45 3.31 28.53
N PHE A 351 -1.66 4.28 29.01
CA PHE A 351 -0.31 4.54 28.48
C PHE A 351 0.61 3.33 28.60
N ALA A 352 0.66 2.70 29.77
CA ALA A 352 1.48 1.51 29.98
C ALA A 352 1.03 0.36 29.06
N ALA A 353 -0.27 0.11 28.96
CA ALA A 353 -0.83 -0.91 28.06
C ALA A 353 -0.51 -0.59 26.59
N GLY A 354 -0.71 0.65 26.15
CA GLY A 354 -0.39 1.12 24.80
C GLY A 354 1.08 0.93 24.45
N PHE A 355 1.99 1.23 25.37
CA PHE A 355 3.42 1.01 25.18
C PHE A 355 3.75 -0.48 24.99
N ILE A 356 3.24 -1.34 25.87
CA ILE A 356 3.44 -2.80 25.80
C ILE A 356 2.93 -3.34 24.46
N LEU A 357 1.70 -2.97 24.07
CA LEU A 357 1.11 -3.41 22.81
C LEU A 357 1.90 -2.92 21.59
N THR A 358 2.42 -1.69 21.63
CA THR A 358 3.22 -1.12 20.53
C THR A 358 4.56 -1.84 20.37
N VAL A 359 5.23 -2.15 21.49
CA VAL A 359 6.46 -2.93 21.50
C VAL A 359 6.22 -4.36 21.01
N ALA A 360 5.20 -5.03 21.55
CA ALA A 360 4.83 -6.39 21.15
C ALA A 360 4.49 -6.46 19.66
N GLY A 361 3.70 -5.50 19.16
CA GLY A 361 3.33 -5.40 17.75
C GLY A 361 4.55 -5.22 16.83
N GLY A 362 5.47 -4.32 17.17
CA GLY A 362 6.69 -4.16 16.38
C GLY A 362 7.57 -5.41 16.38
N LEU A 363 7.77 -6.04 17.54
CA LEU A 363 8.52 -7.30 17.62
C LEU A 363 7.89 -8.40 16.76
N ALA A 364 6.56 -8.53 16.79
CA ALA A 364 5.84 -9.47 15.94
C ALA A 364 6.04 -9.16 14.45
N GLY A 365 5.88 -7.90 14.04
CA GLY A 365 6.10 -7.47 12.65
C GLY A 365 7.51 -7.76 12.15
N ALA A 366 8.54 -7.43 12.94
CA ALA A 366 9.94 -7.73 12.61
C ALA A 366 10.21 -9.24 12.57
N TRP A 367 9.64 -10.01 13.51
CA TRP A 367 9.78 -11.46 13.55
C TRP A 367 9.23 -12.12 12.28
N VAL A 368 8.02 -11.73 11.85
CA VAL A 368 7.43 -12.23 10.59
C VAL A 368 8.35 -11.91 9.42
N ALA A 369 8.81 -10.66 9.29
CA ALA A 369 9.71 -10.25 8.21
C ALA A 369 11.01 -11.07 8.16
N VAL A 370 11.61 -11.36 9.31
CA VAL A 370 12.84 -12.17 9.40
C VAL A 370 12.57 -13.61 8.98
N ARG A 371 11.45 -14.20 9.42
CA ARG A 371 11.06 -15.57 9.07
C ARG A 371 10.80 -15.71 7.57
N THR A 372 10.07 -14.77 6.97
CA THR A 372 9.82 -14.73 5.52
C THR A 372 11.11 -14.64 4.70
N PHE A 373 12.14 -13.96 5.19
CA PHE A 373 13.45 -13.90 4.52
C PHE A 373 14.26 -15.19 4.68
N SER A 374 14.22 -15.83 5.86
CA SER A 374 15.07 -16.97 6.19
C SER A 374 14.76 -18.24 5.38
N SER A 375 13.52 -18.41 4.94
CA SER A 375 13.08 -19.56 4.13
C SER A 375 13.71 -19.63 2.74
N ARG A 376 14.35 -18.55 2.25
CA ARG A 376 15.04 -18.51 0.94
C ARG A 376 16.55 -18.81 0.99
N ARG A 377 17.14 -19.00 2.17
CA ARG A 377 18.57 -19.35 2.33
C ARG A 377 18.81 -20.85 2.55
N ARG A 378 17.75 -21.64 2.57
CA ARG A 378 17.79 -23.10 2.42
C ARG A 378 17.34 -23.41 1.01
#